data_AF-A0A9D1QUM7-F1
#
_entry.id   AF-A0A9D1QUM7-F1
#
_cell.length_a   1.000
_cell.length_b   1.000
_cell.length_c   1.000
_cell.angle_alpha   90.00
_cell.angle_beta   90.00
_cell.angle_gamma   90.00
#
_symmetry.space_group_name_H-M   'P 1'
#
loop_
_entity.id
_entity.type
_entity.pdbx_description
1 polymer ?
#
loop_
_entity_poly.entity_id
_entity_poly.type
_entity_poly.pdbx_seq_one_letter_code
_entity_poly.pdbx_strand_id
1 'polypeptide(L)'
;MTPGWTPQFSSAQKVEVDIHHMTREQAKSHLERLLGRLDGNVREVTVIHGYTGGTVLRDMVRGGLKHPRIRAKVAGLNPGVTTLVLR
;
A
#
# COMPACT_ATOMS: atom_id res chain seq x y z
N MET A 1 14.07 1.55 -24.56
CA MET A 1 14.17 1.59 -23.09
C MET A 1 12.92 2.29 -22.55
N THR A 2 11.90 1.51 -22.19
CA THR A 2 10.70 1.97 -21.50
C THR A 2 10.63 1.17 -20.19
N PRO A 3 10.40 1.78 -19.02
CA PRO A 3 10.24 1.02 -17.80
C PRO A 3 8.91 0.27 -17.90
N GLY A 4 9.00 -1.05 -17.94
CA GLY A 4 7.84 -1.94 -17.89
C GLY A 4 7.15 -1.79 -16.54
N TRP A 5 6.03 -1.07 -16.51
CA TRP A 5 5.06 -1.18 -15.44
C TRP A 5 3.71 -1.52 -16.06
N THR A 6 3.35 -2.79 -15.97
CA THR A 6 2.03 -3.29 -16.32
C THR A 6 1.32 -3.59 -15.00
N PRO A 7 0.28 -2.83 -14.61
CA PRO A 7 -0.53 -3.19 -13.47
C PRO A 7 -1.22 -4.53 -13.77
N GLN A 8 -0.89 -5.58 -13.03
CA GLN A 8 -1.60 -6.85 -13.12
C GLN A 8 -2.82 -6.81 -12.19
N PHE A 9 -4.00 -6.94 -12.81
CA PHE A 9 -5.34 -7.11 -12.23
C PHE A 9 -6.00 -5.85 -11.61
N SER A 10 -6.63 -5.07 -12.49
CA SER A 10 -7.70 -4.14 -12.14
C SER A 10 -9.06 -4.84 -12.28
N SER A 11 -9.69 -5.21 -11.16
CA SER A 11 -11.09 -4.81 -11.03
C SER A 11 -11.01 -3.34 -10.65
N ALA A 12 -11.74 -2.43 -11.33
CA ALA A 12 -11.61 -0.97 -11.25
C ALA A 12 -11.61 -0.34 -9.82
N GLN A 13 -11.83 -1.16 -8.78
CA GLN A 13 -11.86 -0.80 -7.37
C GLN A 13 -10.61 -1.21 -6.58
N LYS A 14 -9.59 -1.84 -7.18
CA LYS A 14 -8.39 -2.34 -6.46
C LYS A 14 -7.09 -1.84 -7.07
N VAL A 15 -6.14 -1.47 -6.22
CA VAL A 15 -4.79 -1.03 -6.59
C VAL A 15 -3.76 -1.82 -5.78
N GLU A 16 -2.63 -2.12 -6.37
CA GLU A 16 -1.48 -2.70 -5.69
C GLU A 16 -0.29 -1.72 -5.72
N VAL A 17 0.46 -1.65 -4.62
CA VAL A 17 1.66 -0.82 -4.50
C VAL A 17 2.75 -1.57 -3.74
N ASP A 18 3.96 -1.50 -4.27
CA ASP A 18 5.14 -2.11 -3.68
C ASP A 18 6.08 -1.06 -3.08
N ILE A 19 6.42 -1.25 -1.81
CA ILE A 19 7.28 -0.37 -1.01
C ILE A 19 8.44 -1.13 -0.34
N HIS A 20 8.66 -2.42 -0.62
CA HIS A 20 9.58 -3.26 0.16
C HIS A 20 11.06 -2.83 0.14
N HIS A 21 11.46 -2.00 -0.82
CA HIS A 21 12.81 -1.43 -0.93
C HIS A 21 12.91 0.03 -0.46
N MET A 22 11.83 0.60 0.09
CA MET A 22 11.81 1.98 0.57
C MET A 22 12.23 2.07 2.03
N THR A 23 12.80 3.20 2.43
CA THR A 23 12.88 3.55 3.85
C THR A 23 11.48 3.80 4.41
N ARG A 24 11.35 3.78 5.74
CA ARG A 24 10.09 4.06 6.43
C ARG A 24 9.48 5.39 6.01
N GLU A 25 10.30 6.44 5.92
CA GLU A 25 9.88 7.80 5.59
C GLU A 25 9.44 7.90 4.12
N GLN A 26 10.24 7.31 3.20
CA GLN A 26 9.91 7.25 1.79
C GLN A 26 8.59 6.51 1.55
N ALA A 27 8.43 5.34 2.16
CA ALA A 27 7.21 4.55 2.06
C ALA A 27 5.98 5.30 2.57
N LYS A 28 6.10 5.95 3.74
CA LYS A 28 4.99 6.71 4.33
C LYS A 28 4.57 7.86 3.41
N SER A 29 5.51 8.70 2.98
CA SER A 29 5.21 9.83 2.09
C SER A 29 4.68 9.37 0.73
N HIS A 30 5.18 8.25 0.20
CA HIS A 30 4.69 7.66 -1.04
C HIS A 30 3.23 7.23 -0.91
N LEU A 31 2.88 6.49 0.16
CA LEU A 31 1.52 6.02 0.40
C LEU A 31 0.53 7.16 0.66
N GLU A 32 0.90 8.17 1.45
CA GLU A 32 0.05 9.35 1.69
C GLU A 32 -0.26 10.08 0.38
N ARG A 33 0.76 10.29 -0.47
CA ARG A 33 0.58 10.93 -1.79
C ARG A 33 -0.25 10.07 -2.73
N LEU A 34 -0.03 8.75 -2.75
CA LEU A 34 -0.80 7.82 -3.56
C LEU A 34 -2.28 7.90 -3.17
N LEU A 35 -2.60 7.74 -1.88
CA LEU A 35 -3.98 7.79 -1.37
C LEU A 35 -4.68 9.11 -1.70
N GLY A 36 -3.95 10.23 -1.66
CA GLY A 36 -4.48 11.54 -2.06
C GLY A 36 -4.83 11.67 -3.55
N ARG A 37 -4.25 10.83 -4.42
CA ARG A 37 -4.42 10.89 -5.88
C ARG A 37 -5.30 9.79 -6.46
N LEU A 38 -5.63 8.76 -5.69
CA LEU A 38 -6.47 7.66 -6.16
C LEU A 38 -7.84 8.16 -6.62
N ASP A 39 -8.38 7.54 -7.65
CA ASP A 39 -9.78 7.75 -8.06
C ASP A 39 -10.74 7.40 -6.90
N GLY A 40 -11.89 8.07 -6.84
CA GLY A 40 -12.90 7.84 -5.81
C GLY A 40 -13.50 6.43 -5.79
N ASN A 41 -13.43 5.71 -6.91
CA ASN A 41 -13.94 4.35 -7.05
C ASN A 41 -13.01 3.28 -6.50
N VAL A 42 -11.76 3.61 -6.16
CA VAL A 42 -10.82 2.66 -5.55
C VAL A 42 -11.23 2.37 -4.10
N ARG A 43 -11.52 1.09 -3.82
CA ARG A 43 -11.96 0.59 -2.53
C ARG A 43 -10.88 -0.16 -1.76
N GLU A 44 -9.87 -0.70 -2.44
CA GLU A 44 -8.80 -1.44 -1.79
C GLU A 44 -7.43 -1.05 -2.35
N VAL A 45 -6.45 -0.93 -1.47
CA VAL A 45 -5.03 -0.82 -1.82
C VAL A 45 -4.26 -1.95 -1.14
N THR A 46 -3.71 -2.87 -1.92
CA THR A 46 -2.79 -3.90 -1.45
C THR A 46 -1.39 -3.30 -1.36
N VAL A 47 -0.83 -3.26 -0.16
CA VAL A 47 0.53 -2.76 0.08
C VAL A 47 1.46 -3.94 0.31
N ILE A 48 2.42 -4.10 -0.60
CA ILE A 48 3.51 -5.07 -0.49
C ILE A 48 4.67 -4.35 0.19
N HIS A 49 4.99 -4.76 1.42
CA HIS A 49 6.06 -4.16 2.21
C HIS A 49 7.18 -5.14 2.55
N GLY A 50 7.06 -6.39 2.11
CA GLY A 50 8.01 -7.45 2.41
C GLY A 50 8.03 -7.83 3.88
N TYR A 51 8.81 -8.86 4.19
CA TYR A 51 8.99 -9.39 5.55
C TYR A 51 10.46 -9.70 5.89
N THR A 52 11.33 -9.80 4.88
CA THR A 52 12.75 -10.19 5.03
C THR A 52 13.62 -9.12 5.68
N GLY A 53 13.29 -7.84 5.53
CA GLY A 53 14.04 -6.71 6.12
C GLY A 53 13.63 -6.33 7.55
N GLY A 54 12.85 -7.18 8.23
CA GLY A 54 12.26 -6.89 9.54
C GLY A 54 10.85 -6.29 9.46
N THR A 55 10.38 -5.70 10.56
CA THR A 55 8.98 -5.32 10.73
C THR A 55 8.69 -3.83 10.54
N VAL A 56 9.73 -3.01 10.28
CA VAL A 56 9.61 -1.55 10.25
C VAL A 56 8.53 -1.05 9.30
N LEU A 57 8.53 -1.52 8.05
CA LEU A 57 7.52 -1.11 7.06
C LEU A 57 6.14 -1.67 7.39
N ARG A 58 6.06 -2.93 7.85
CA ARG A 58 4.81 -3.53 8.31
C ARG A 58 4.17 -2.71 9.44
N ASP A 59 4.94 -2.37 10.45
CA ASP A 59 4.48 -1.65 11.63
C ASP A 59 4.14 -0.19 11.27
N MET A 60 4.87 0.40 10.33
CA MET A 60 4.50 1.70 9.74
C MET A 60 3.17 1.61 8.99
N VAL A 61 2.98 0.64 8.11
CA VAL A 61 1.72 0.50 7.36
C VAL A 61 0.56 0.23 8.31
N ARG A 62 0.71 -0.71 9.26
CA ARG A 62 -0.36 -1.14 10.17
C ARG A 62 -0.66 -0.12 11.28
N GLY A 63 0.35 0.43 11.94
CA GLY A 63 0.18 1.36 13.05
C GLY A 63 0.43 2.84 12.72
N GLY A 64 1.46 3.11 11.91
CA GLY A 64 1.96 4.48 11.68
C GLY A 64 1.26 5.30 10.58
N LEU A 65 0.69 4.65 9.57
CA LEU A 65 0.05 5.30 8.43
C LEU A 65 -1.34 5.82 8.81
N LYS A 66 -1.59 7.12 8.67
CA LYS A 66 -2.90 7.72 8.92
C LYS A 66 -3.31 8.52 7.69
N HIS A 67 -4.53 8.30 7.20
CA HIS A 67 -5.07 9.04 6.07
C HIS A 67 -6.60 9.03 6.10
N PRO A 68 -7.30 10.14 5.78
CA PRO A 68 -8.77 10.22 5.83
C PRO A 68 -9.50 9.20 4.94
N ARG A 69 -8.84 8.69 3.90
CA ARG A 69 -9.42 7.65 3.03
C ARG A 69 -9.35 6.25 3.63
N ILE A 70 -8.46 5.98 4.58
CA ILE A 70 -8.31 4.64 5.17
C ILE A 70 -9.47 4.40 6.14
N ARG A 71 -10.32 3.42 5.79
CA ARG A 71 -11.38 2.90 6.65
C ARG A 71 -10.82 1.83 7.60
N ALA A 72 -10.05 0.89 7.07
CA ALA A 72 -9.49 -0.21 7.84
C ALA A 72 -8.17 -0.69 7.22
N LYS A 73 -7.41 -1.45 8.00
CA LYS A 73 -6.17 -2.11 7.57
C LYS A 73 -6.27 -3.58 7.91
N VAL A 74 -6.20 -4.44 6.90
CA VAL A 74 -6.41 -5.88 7.04
C VAL A 74 -5.09 -6.59 6.81
N ALA A 75 -4.62 -7.31 7.82
CA ALA A 75 -3.51 -8.23 7.67
C ALA A 75 -4.01 -9.51 6.98
N GLY A 76 -3.43 -9.85 5.82
CA GLY A 76 -3.71 -11.11 5.14
C GLY A 76 -2.86 -12.26 5.69
N LEU A 77 -3.03 -13.45 5.11
CA LEU A 77 -2.22 -14.63 5.43
C LEU A 77 -0.74 -14.44 5.06
N ASN A 78 -0.45 -13.59 4.08
CA ASN A 78 0.91 -13.20 3.74
C ASN A 78 1.39 -12.08 4.70
N PRO A 79 2.39 -12.32 5.56
CA PRO A 79 2.86 -11.34 6.52
C PRO A 79 3.57 -10.14 5.88
N GLY A 80 4.00 -10.25 4.61
CA GLY A 80 4.62 -9.17 3.84
C GLY A 80 3.64 -8.24 3.13
N VAL A 81 2.33 -8.45 3.34
CA VAL A 81 1.27 -7.70 2.68
C VAL A 81 0.26 -7.17 3.71
N THR A 82 -0.28 -5.98 3.44
CA THR A 82 -1.42 -5.41 4.17
C THR A 82 -2.38 -4.77 3.18
N THR A 83 -3.68 -5.06 3.30
CA THR A 83 -4.72 -4.43 2.48
C THR A 83 -5.30 -3.23 3.23
N LEU A 84 -5.26 -2.05 2.61
CA LEU A 84 -5.97 -0.86 3.07
C LEU A 84 -7.36 -0.85 2.45
N VAL A 85 -8.39 -0.89 3.29
CA VAL A 85 -9.78 -0.69 2.85
C VAL A 85 -10.07 0.80 2.87
N LEU A 86 -10.58 1.34 1.78
CA LEU A 86 -10.86 2.76 1.61
C LEU A 86 -12.34 3.09 1.82
N ARG A 87 -12.62 4.35 2.18
CA ARG A 87 -13.97 4.94 2.25
C ARG A 87 -14.56 5.20 0.87
#